data_AF-A4RTK0-F1
#
_entry.id   AF-A4RTK0-F1
#
_cell.length_a   1.000
_cell.length_b   1.000
_cell.length_c   1.000
_cell.angle_alpha   90.00
_cell.angle_beta   90.00
_cell.angle_gamma   90.00
#
_symmetry.space_group_name_H-M   'P 1'
#
loop_
_entity.id
_entity.type
_entity.pdbx_description
1 polymer ?
#
loop_
_entity_poly.entity_id
_entity_poly.type
_entity_poly.pdbx_seq_one_letter_code
_entity_poly.pdbx_strand_id
1 'polypeptide(L)'
;MKRAFPFHTATLPKPIELKFNRGNDGGAYVVFVPTDPIYDRFQVGDKIEAVSASFGDEIWGAESYGQVMYAIKNRNGDIYLKMTDMDGDLSALQQTEKSSAFKSERAGGNYGAGTKEQQMNNYSKKRELENQRLDMFDEAIELYNGKDFDNALIVFEEVAALEPKNYMGDDFSKTTEIYKVAQYNIACCFSKLGKADESLLALKRCMSAGWIDYRKIRTDPSLEFVQKQPEFTELMDKFDEPLINTNAIKAFKSLFGQK
;
A
#
# COMPACT_ATOMS: atom_id res chain seq x y z
N MET A 1 8.91 21.34 -15.13
CA MET A 1 9.17 22.12 -13.91
C MET A 1 7.94 21.99 -13.03
N LYS A 2 7.98 21.27 -11.90
CA LYS A 2 6.80 21.12 -11.02
C LYS A 2 6.52 22.49 -10.37
N ARG A 3 5.33 23.06 -10.59
CA ARG A 3 4.86 24.24 -9.87
C ARG A 3 4.87 23.90 -8.38
N ALA A 4 5.67 24.60 -7.59
CA ALA A 4 5.65 24.47 -6.14
C ALA A 4 4.51 25.36 -5.64
N PHE A 5 3.37 24.76 -5.37
CA PHE A 5 2.24 25.44 -4.75
C PHE A 5 2.59 25.74 -3.27
N PRO A 6 2.41 26.99 -2.79
CA PRO A 6 2.74 27.34 -1.41
C PRO A 6 1.77 26.67 -0.44
N PHE A 7 2.24 26.33 0.76
CA PHE A 7 1.38 25.82 1.83
C PHE A 7 0.99 26.95 2.78
N HIS A 8 -0.23 26.92 3.29
CA HIS A 8 -0.68 27.77 4.39
C HIS A 8 -1.41 26.94 5.46
N THR A 9 -1.50 27.49 6.67
CA THR A 9 -2.16 26.83 7.80
C THR A 9 -3.16 27.76 8.48
N ALA A 10 -4.15 27.17 9.14
CA ALA A 10 -5.19 27.89 9.85
C ALA A 10 -5.73 27.05 11.00
N THR A 11 -6.12 27.72 12.08
CA THR A 11 -6.92 27.13 13.15
C THR A 11 -8.25 27.87 13.19
N LEU A 12 -9.35 27.15 12.96
CA LEU A 12 -10.69 27.73 12.84
C LEU A 12 -11.59 27.25 14.00
N PRO A 13 -12.34 28.17 14.64
CA PRO A 13 -13.34 27.79 15.61
C PRO A 13 -14.50 27.06 14.92
N LYS A 14 -15.12 26.12 15.63
CA LYS A 14 -16.36 25.49 15.16
C LYS A 14 -17.57 26.36 15.48
N PRO A 15 -18.59 26.41 14.61
CA PRO A 15 -18.68 25.71 13.32
C PRO A 15 -17.84 26.39 12.23
N ILE A 16 -17.21 25.60 11.37
CA ILE A 16 -16.54 26.13 10.18
C ILE A 16 -17.56 26.33 9.05
N GLU A 17 -17.40 27.40 8.29
CA GLU A 17 -18.30 27.75 7.18
C GLU A 17 -17.69 27.49 5.79
N LEU A 18 -16.40 27.11 5.73
CA LEU A 18 -15.79 26.57 4.52
C LEU A 18 -16.57 25.34 4.04
N LYS A 19 -16.79 25.24 2.72
CA LYS A 19 -17.35 24.03 2.11
C LYS A 19 -16.30 23.34 1.27
N PHE A 20 -16.33 22.02 1.29
CA PHE A 20 -15.38 21.18 0.58
C PHE A 20 -16.10 20.22 -0.37
N ASN A 21 -15.46 19.90 -1.49
CA ASN A 21 -15.84 18.79 -2.35
C ASN A 21 -14.69 17.80 -2.50
N ARG A 22 -15.06 16.57 -2.87
CA ARG A 22 -14.10 15.54 -3.26
C ARG A 22 -13.58 15.83 -4.67
N GLY A 23 -12.25 15.93 -4.81
CA GLY A 23 -11.59 15.99 -6.12
C GLY A 23 -11.58 14.63 -6.83
N ASN A 24 -11.29 14.63 -8.13
CA ASN A 24 -11.14 13.43 -8.94
C ASN A 24 -9.95 12.54 -8.51
N ASP A 25 -9.02 13.09 -7.74
CA ASP A 25 -7.90 12.41 -7.07
C ASP A 25 -8.26 11.87 -5.68
N GLY A 26 -9.50 12.07 -5.21
CA GLY A 26 -9.97 11.66 -3.89
C GLY A 26 -9.68 12.65 -2.74
N GLY A 27 -8.96 13.75 -3.02
CA GLY A 27 -8.63 14.80 -2.04
C GLY A 27 -9.82 15.69 -1.67
N ALA A 28 -9.66 16.52 -0.64
CA ALA A 28 -10.64 17.52 -0.22
C ALA A 28 -10.23 18.92 -0.65
N TYR A 29 -11.10 19.58 -1.40
CA TYR A 29 -10.84 20.89 -2.01
C TYR A 29 -11.89 21.90 -1.59
N VAL A 30 -11.48 23.14 -1.30
CA VAL A 30 -12.38 24.25 -0.98
C VAL A 30 -13.23 24.60 -2.20
N VAL A 31 -14.54 24.67 -2.00
CA VAL A 31 -15.52 25.07 -3.04
C VAL A 31 -16.35 26.28 -2.65
N PHE A 32 -16.19 26.77 -1.42
CA PHE A 32 -16.82 27.98 -0.94
C PHE A 32 -15.98 28.57 0.19
N VAL A 33 -15.70 29.87 0.09
CA VAL A 33 -15.05 30.68 1.11
C VAL A 33 -16.05 31.75 1.58
N PRO A 34 -16.40 31.79 2.88
CA PRO A 34 -17.23 32.84 3.44
C PRO A 34 -16.54 34.21 3.40
N THR A 35 -17.31 35.29 3.59
CA THR A 35 -16.79 36.67 3.57
C THR A 35 -16.24 37.13 4.92
N ASP A 36 -16.28 36.31 5.96
CA ASP A 36 -15.73 36.67 7.27
C ASP A 36 -14.20 36.73 7.20
N PRO A 37 -13.54 37.78 7.74
CA PRO A 37 -12.08 37.95 7.68
C PRO A 37 -11.25 36.78 8.19
N ILE A 38 -11.81 35.92 9.06
CA ILE A 38 -11.12 34.69 9.49
C ILE A 38 -10.80 33.75 8.32
N TYR A 39 -11.50 33.89 7.20
CA TYR A 39 -11.34 33.08 6.00
C TYR A 39 -10.55 33.75 4.86
N ASP A 40 -10.04 34.99 5.03
CA ASP A 40 -9.34 35.76 3.97
C ASP A 40 -8.14 35.04 3.36
N ARG A 41 -7.58 34.05 4.07
CA ARG A 41 -6.42 33.26 3.63
C ARG A 41 -6.76 32.08 2.73
N PHE A 42 -8.04 31.70 2.62
CA PHE A 42 -8.47 30.57 1.81
C PHE A 42 -8.99 31.05 0.47
N GLN A 43 -8.83 30.23 -0.55
CA GLN A 43 -9.44 30.44 -1.85
C GLN A 43 -10.16 29.18 -2.32
N VAL A 44 -11.10 29.36 -3.25
CA VAL A 44 -11.74 28.23 -3.94
C VAL A 44 -10.68 27.51 -4.78
N GLY A 45 -10.56 26.19 -4.57
CA GLY A 45 -9.54 25.35 -5.20
C GLY A 45 -8.45 24.88 -4.23
N ASP A 46 -8.31 25.49 -3.04
CA ASP A 46 -7.28 25.04 -2.09
C ASP A 46 -7.50 23.60 -1.63
N LYS A 47 -6.41 22.82 -1.56
CA LYS A 47 -6.43 21.42 -1.17
C LYS A 47 -6.05 21.25 0.30
N ILE A 48 -6.78 20.43 1.05
CA ILE A 48 -6.39 20.05 2.41
C ILE A 48 -5.30 18.97 2.33
N GLU A 49 -4.18 19.21 3.01
CA GLU A 49 -3.03 18.29 3.14
C GLU A 49 -2.94 17.66 4.52
N ALA A 50 -3.43 18.34 5.56
CA ALA A 50 -3.53 17.78 6.90
C ALA A 50 -4.66 18.45 7.70
N VAL A 51 -5.19 17.72 8.68
CA VAL A 51 -6.29 18.16 9.55
C VAL A 51 -6.05 17.69 10.99
N SER A 52 -6.45 18.46 11.98
CA SER A 52 -6.46 18.00 13.38
C SER A 52 -7.29 16.73 13.56
N ALA A 53 -6.79 15.78 14.33
CA ALA A 53 -7.52 14.58 14.72
C ALA A 53 -8.82 14.91 15.46
N SER A 54 -9.82 14.04 15.36
CA SER A 54 -11.10 14.22 16.07
C SER A 54 -10.91 14.37 17.58
N PHE A 55 -9.92 13.65 18.14
CA PHE A 55 -9.60 13.61 19.56
C PHE A 55 -8.10 13.84 19.77
N GLY A 56 -7.72 14.55 20.84
CA GLY A 56 -6.32 14.90 21.13
C GLY A 56 -5.78 16.07 20.31
N ASP A 57 -4.47 16.26 20.34
CA ASP A 57 -3.76 17.39 19.71
C ASP A 57 -2.98 16.98 18.45
N GLU A 58 -3.23 15.77 17.95
CA GLU A 58 -2.56 15.22 16.78
C GLU A 58 -3.03 15.89 15.49
N ILE A 59 -2.13 15.96 14.51
CA ILE A 59 -2.43 16.40 13.14
C ILE A 59 -2.22 15.21 12.22
N TRP A 60 -3.27 14.83 11.48
CA TRP A 60 -3.24 13.73 10.53
C TRP A 60 -3.10 14.22 9.10
N GLY A 61 -2.38 13.47 8.27
CA GLY A 61 -2.37 13.68 6.82
C GLY A 61 -3.77 13.51 6.24
N ALA A 62 -4.11 14.33 5.25
CA ALA A 62 -5.39 14.27 4.55
C ALA A 62 -5.37 13.19 3.46
N GLU A 63 -5.51 11.92 3.85
CA GLU A 63 -5.38 10.77 2.94
C GLU A 63 -6.61 10.61 2.02
N SER A 64 -7.79 11.03 2.48
CA SER A 64 -9.01 11.03 1.67
C SER A 64 -10.04 12.05 2.12
N TYR A 65 -10.90 12.48 1.21
CA TYR A 65 -12.04 13.36 1.52
C TYR A 65 -12.91 12.83 2.68
N GLY A 66 -13.14 11.51 2.74
CA GLY A 66 -13.96 10.91 3.79
C GLY A 66 -13.36 11.08 5.19
N GLN A 67 -12.06 10.81 5.30
CA GLN A 67 -11.30 10.97 6.56
C GLN A 67 -11.30 12.43 7.02
N VAL A 68 -11.05 13.37 6.11
CA VAL A 68 -11.02 14.81 6.42
C VAL A 68 -12.38 15.30 6.92
N MET A 69 -13.46 14.95 6.21
CA MET A 69 -14.81 15.36 6.62
C MET A 69 -15.23 14.71 7.94
N TYR A 70 -14.79 13.47 8.21
CA TYR A 70 -15.02 12.82 9.51
C TYR A 70 -14.28 13.55 10.64
N ALA A 71 -13.02 13.93 10.43
CA ALA A 71 -12.23 14.68 11.41
C ALA A 71 -12.87 16.05 11.71
N ILE A 72 -13.19 16.82 10.67
CA ILE A 72 -13.89 18.11 10.78
C ILE A 72 -15.22 17.95 11.52
N LYS A 73 -16.03 16.93 11.17
CA LYS A 73 -17.34 16.73 11.80
C LYS A 73 -17.23 16.38 13.27
N ASN A 74 -16.33 15.48 13.64
CA ASN A 74 -16.27 14.90 14.99
C ASN A 74 -15.26 15.56 15.93
N ARG A 75 -14.44 16.51 15.44
CA ARG A 75 -13.51 17.30 16.28
C ARG A 75 -14.25 18.00 17.42
N ASN A 76 -13.74 17.85 18.64
CA ASN A 76 -14.12 18.67 19.78
C ASN A 76 -13.09 19.81 19.96
N GLY A 77 -13.52 21.06 19.85
CA GLY A 77 -12.64 22.24 19.80
C GLY A 77 -12.31 22.72 18.38
N ASP A 78 -11.31 23.58 18.29
CA ASP A 78 -10.91 24.21 17.03
C ASP A 78 -10.33 23.20 16.03
N ILE A 79 -10.51 23.48 14.75
CA ILE A 79 -10.02 22.67 13.64
C ILE A 79 -8.74 23.30 13.11
N TYR A 80 -7.65 22.55 13.18
CA TYR A 80 -6.42 22.88 12.45
C TYR A 80 -6.50 22.33 11.02
N LEU A 81 -6.13 23.16 10.03
CA LEU A 81 -5.99 22.79 8.63
C LEU A 81 -4.61 23.22 8.13
N LYS A 82 -3.94 22.31 7.42
CA LYS A 82 -2.81 22.62 6.54
C LYS A 82 -3.27 22.44 5.11
N MET A 83 -3.06 23.45 4.27
CA MET A 83 -3.59 23.50 2.92
C MET A 83 -2.50 23.86 1.91
N THR A 84 -2.66 23.34 0.70
CA THR A 84 -1.92 23.76 -0.49
C THR A 84 -2.74 24.83 -1.19
N ASP A 85 -2.13 26.00 -1.39
CA ASP A 85 -2.66 27.08 -2.22
C ASP A 85 -2.59 26.65 -3.69
N MET A 86 -3.74 26.39 -4.29
CA MET A 86 -3.80 25.87 -5.65
C MET A 86 -3.84 26.97 -6.72
N ASP A 87 -3.66 28.25 -6.35
CA ASP A 87 -3.72 29.42 -7.25
C ASP A 87 -4.98 29.40 -8.15
N GLY A 88 -6.12 29.01 -7.55
CA GLY A 88 -7.40 28.84 -8.25
C GLY A 88 -7.47 27.67 -9.24
N ASP A 89 -6.53 26.71 -9.22
CA ASP A 89 -6.59 25.51 -10.05
C ASP A 89 -7.75 24.59 -9.63
N LEU A 90 -8.76 24.51 -10.51
CA LEU A 90 -9.94 23.68 -10.32
C LEU A 90 -9.88 22.36 -11.09
N SER A 91 -8.74 21.98 -11.67
CA SER A 91 -8.58 20.76 -12.48
C SER A 91 -8.99 19.49 -11.73
N ALA A 92 -8.71 19.42 -10.42
CA ALA A 92 -9.15 18.33 -9.56
C ALA A 92 -10.68 18.31 -9.34
N LEU A 93 -11.36 19.44 -9.50
CA LEU A 93 -12.81 19.61 -9.34
C LEU A 93 -13.58 19.54 -10.67
N GLN A 94 -12.88 19.55 -11.80
CA GLN A 94 -13.52 19.40 -13.11
C GLN A 94 -14.15 18.01 -13.24
N GLN A 95 -15.39 17.98 -13.71
CA GLN A 95 -16.10 16.74 -14.00
C GLN A 95 -15.39 16.03 -15.15
N THR A 96 -14.75 14.90 -14.84
CA THR A 96 -14.46 13.91 -15.88
C THR A 96 -15.79 13.34 -16.37
N GLU A 97 -15.91 13.03 -17.66
CA GLU A 97 -17.13 12.46 -18.28
C GLU A 97 -17.63 11.19 -17.56
N LYS A 98 -16.76 10.51 -16.83
CA LYS A 98 -17.12 9.39 -15.95
C LYS A 98 -18.06 9.83 -14.82
N SER A 99 -17.91 11.03 -14.25
CA SER A 99 -18.66 11.51 -13.09
C SER A 99 -20.11 11.93 -13.39
N SER A 100 -20.40 12.35 -14.62
CA SER A 100 -21.76 12.71 -15.05
C SER A 100 -22.64 11.47 -15.23
N ALA A 101 -22.08 10.38 -15.78
CA ALA A 101 -22.75 9.08 -15.89
C ALA A 101 -23.16 8.51 -14.51
N PHE A 102 -22.27 8.61 -13.51
CA PHE A 102 -22.56 8.19 -12.14
C PHE A 102 -23.63 9.04 -11.43
N LYS A 103 -23.71 10.33 -11.75
CA LYS A 103 -24.77 11.21 -11.21
C LYS A 103 -26.11 10.94 -11.88
N SER A 104 -26.15 10.71 -13.19
CA SER A 104 -27.39 10.38 -13.91
C SER A 104 -27.96 9.02 -13.50
N GLU A 105 -27.11 8.00 -13.27
CA GLU A 105 -27.58 6.69 -12.78
C GLU A 105 -28.17 6.75 -11.36
N ARG A 106 -27.54 7.52 -10.47
CA ARG A 106 -28.04 7.72 -9.09
C ARG A 106 -29.34 8.52 -9.03
N ALA A 107 -29.52 9.49 -9.92
CA ALA A 107 -30.75 10.27 -10.02
C ALA A 107 -31.91 9.47 -10.61
N GLY A 108 -31.64 8.47 -11.47
CA GLY A 108 -32.65 7.61 -12.09
C GLY A 108 -33.10 6.40 -11.24
N GLY A 109 -32.61 6.26 -10.00
CA GLY A 109 -33.00 5.15 -9.11
C GLY A 109 -32.42 3.78 -9.50
N ASN A 110 -31.55 3.71 -10.50
CA ASN A 110 -30.96 2.45 -10.96
C ASN A 110 -29.63 2.19 -10.24
N TYR A 111 -29.70 1.73 -8.99
CA TYR A 111 -28.52 1.45 -8.14
C TYR A 111 -27.69 0.20 -8.55
N GLY A 112 -27.91 -0.35 -9.75
CA GLY A 112 -27.38 -1.67 -10.10
C GLY A 112 -26.51 -1.76 -11.36
N ALA A 113 -26.67 -0.90 -12.36
CA ALA A 113 -26.07 -1.15 -13.68
C ALA A 113 -24.58 -0.77 -13.74
N GLY A 114 -24.22 0.52 -13.62
CA GLY A 114 -22.83 0.97 -13.72
C GLY A 114 -21.93 0.53 -12.56
N THR A 115 -22.44 0.34 -11.35
CA THR A 115 -21.68 -0.20 -10.21
C THR A 115 -21.39 -1.69 -10.38
N LYS A 116 -22.34 -2.49 -10.86
CA LYS A 116 -22.14 -3.91 -11.15
C LYS A 116 -21.23 -4.09 -12.35
N GLU A 117 -21.40 -3.31 -13.41
CA GLU A 117 -20.51 -3.33 -14.58
C GLU A 117 -19.08 -2.94 -14.20
N GLN A 118 -18.89 -1.88 -13.40
CA GLN A 118 -17.55 -1.50 -12.93
C GLN A 118 -16.96 -2.54 -11.96
N GLN A 119 -17.76 -3.14 -11.08
CA GLN A 119 -17.32 -4.25 -10.23
C GLN A 119 -16.95 -5.47 -11.05
N MET A 120 -17.73 -5.82 -12.08
CA MET A 120 -17.42 -6.90 -13.03
C MET A 120 -16.18 -6.59 -13.85
N ASN A 121 -15.96 -5.34 -14.27
CA ASN A 121 -14.77 -4.90 -14.99
C ASN A 121 -13.52 -4.88 -14.09
N ASN A 122 -13.65 -4.48 -12.83
CA ASN A 122 -12.55 -4.54 -11.87
C ASN A 122 -12.23 -5.98 -11.47
N TYR A 123 -13.26 -6.82 -11.30
CA TYR A 123 -13.11 -8.25 -11.00
C TYR A 123 -12.47 -8.99 -12.18
N SER A 124 -12.93 -8.75 -13.41
CA SER A 124 -12.34 -9.35 -14.61
C SER A 124 -10.89 -8.89 -14.79
N LYS A 125 -10.57 -7.60 -14.65
CA LYS A 125 -9.19 -7.12 -14.69
C LYS A 125 -8.30 -7.73 -13.61
N LYS A 126 -8.80 -7.86 -12.37
CA LYS A 126 -8.06 -8.51 -11.28
C LYS A 126 -7.76 -9.97 -11.64
N ARG A 127 -8.76 -10.68 -12.17
CA ARG A 127 -8.64 -12.07 -12.60
C ARG A 127 -7.71 -12.24 -13.81
N GLU A 128 -7.76 -11.31 -14.75
CA GLU A 128 -6.88 -11.30 -15.92
C GLU A 128 -5.42 -11.10 -15.51
N LEU A 129 -5.14 -10.16 -14.59
CA LEU A 129 -3.81 -9.98 -14.02
C LEU A 129 -3.34 -11.21 -13.23
N GLU A 130 -4.25 -11.84 -12.48
CA GLU A 130 -3.94 -13.09 -11.76
C GLU A 130 -3.57 -14.22 -12.73
N ASN A 131 -4.34 -14.41 -13.80
CA ASN A 131 -4.04 -15.39 -14.85
C ASN A 131 -2.71 -15.06 -15.55
N GLN A 132 -2.48 -13.80 -15.91
CA GLN A 132 -1.23 -13.38 -16.53
C GLN A 132 -0.03 -13.72 -15.65
N ARG A 133 -0.12 -13.50 -14.34
CA ARG A 133 0.95 -13.87 -13.40
C ARG A 133 1.19 -15.36 -13.33
N LEU A 134 0.13 -16.18 -13.42
CA LEU A 134 0.26 -17.64 -13.44
C LEU A 134 0.92 -18.11 -14.74
N ASP A 135 0.48 -17.61 -15.90
CA ASP A 135 1.04 -17.96 -17.20
C ASP A 135 2.55 -17.61 -17.28
N MET A 136 2.92 -16.40 -16.82
CA MET A 136 4.33 -15.97 -16.75
C MET A 136 5.13 -16.81 -15.75
N PHE A 137 4.51 -17.20 -14.63
CA PHE A 137 5.20 -18.05 -13.66
C PHE A 137 5.48 -19.44 -14.22
N ASP A 138 4.54 -20.02 -14.97
CA ASP A 138 4.72 -21.30 -15.64
C ASP A 138 5.83 -21.20 -16.71
N GLU A 139 5.86 -20.14 -17.51
CA GLU A 139 6.97 -19.85 -18.45
C GLU A 139 8.33 -19.77 -17.74
N ALA A 140 8.39 -19.06 -16.61
CA ALA A 140 9.63 -18.94 -15.82
C ALA A 140 10.09 -20.31 -15.28
N ILE A 141 9.16 -21.19 -14.90
CA ILE A 141 9.46 -22.56 -14.48
C ILE A 141 10.00 -23.40 -15.64
N GLU A 142 9.43 -23.28 -16.84
CA GLU A 142 9.92 -23.94 -18.04
C GLU A 142 11.36 -23.54 -18.38
N LEU A 143 11.64 -22.22 -18.38
CA LEU A 143 12.98 -21.67 -18.58
C LEU A 143 13.96 -22.19 -17.52
N TYR A 144 13.55 -22.16 -16.25
CA TYR A 144 14.38 -22.64 -15.14
C TYR A 144 14.73 -24.13 -15.27
N ASN A 145 13.74 -24.97 -15.61
CA ASN A 145 13.95 -26.40 -15.83
C ASN A 145 14.83 -26.67 -17.06
N GLY A 146 14.77 -25.79 -18.07
CA GLY A 146 15.68 -25.74 -19.20
C GLY A 146 17.11 -25.29 -18.87
N LYS A 147 17.37 -24.90 -17.61
CA LYS A 147 18.62 -24.30 -17.11
C LYS A 147 18.94 -22.94 -17.72
N ASP A 148 17.95 -22.28 -18.31
CA ASP A 148 18.06 -20.91 -18.78
C ASP A 148 17.74 -19.95 -17.63
N PHE A 149 18.70 -19.85 -16.69
CA PHE A 149 18.50 -19.13 -15.44
C PHE A 149 18.42 -17.62 -15.62
N ASP A 150 19.07 -17.06 -16.64
CA ASP A 150 19.02 -15.62 -16.93
C ASP A 150 17.63 -15.22 -17.42
N ASN A 151 17.05 -15.94 -18.39
CA ASN A 151 15.69 -15.63 -18.86
C ASN A 151 14.63 -15.99 -17.80
N ALA A 152 14.78 -17.11 -17.09
CA ALA A 152 13.88 -17.45 -15.99
C ALA A 152 13.85 -16.36 -14.91
N LEU A 153 15.01 -15.80 -14.56
CA LEU A 153 15.13 -14.72 -13.59
C LEU A 153 14.32 -13.48 -14.03
N ILE A 154 14.46 -13.06 -15.28
CA ILE A 154 13.72 -11.91 -15.83
C ILE A 154 12.21 -12.12 -15.65
N VAL A 155 11.70 -13.28 -16.07
CA VAL A 155 10.27 -13.56 -16.00
C VAL A 155 9.79 -13.67 -14.56
N PHE A 156 10.54 -14.31 -13.66
CA PHE A 156 10.18 -14.33 -12.23
C PHE A 156 10.17 -12.94 -11.59
N GLU A 157 11.12 -12.05 -11.95
CA GLU A 157 11.13 -10.66 -11.47
C GLU A 157 9.91 -9.89 -11.96
N GLU A 158 9.46 -10.11 -13.20
CA GLU A 158 8.23 -9.53 -13.72
C GLU A 158 7.00 -10.06 -12.97
N VAL A 159 6.91 -11.37 -12.70
CA VAL A 159 5.83 -11.96 -11.87
C VAL A 159 5.78 -11.33 -10.48
N ALA A 160 6.94 -11.11 -9.87
CA ALA A 160 7.04 -10.44 -8.57
C ALA A 160 6.66 -8.95 -8.64
N ALA A 161 6.99 -8.26 -9.74
CA ALA A 161 6.64 -6.86 -9.96
C ALA A 161 5.13 -6.64 -10.17
N LEU A 162 4.41 -7.67 -10.66
CA LEU A 162 2.96 -7.67 -10.81
C LEU A 162 2.20 -7.92 -9.49
N GLU A 163 2.89 -7.99 -8.34
CA GLU A 163 2.25 -8.11 -7.04
C GLU A 163 1.25 -6.96 -6.78
N PRO A 164 -0.01 -7.26 -6.43
CA PRO A 164 -1.00 -6.22 -6.18
C PRO A 164 -0.62 -5.32 -5.01
N LYS A 165 -0.69 -3.99 -5.24
CA LYS A 165 -0.52 -3.01 -4.16
C LYS A 165 -1.62 -3.20 -3.11
N ASN A 166 -1.22 -3.25 -1.84
CA ASN A 166 -2.13 -3.45 -0.70
C ASN A 166 -2.92 -4.76 -0.78
N TYR A 167 -2.32 -5.84 -1.30
CA TYR A 167 -2.90 -7.17 -1.21
C TYR A 167 -3.22 -7.52 0.26
N MET A 168 -4.37 -8.14 0.46
CA MET A 168 -4.80 -8.71 1.73
C MET A 168 -5.53 -10.01 1.43
N GLY A 169 -4.94 -11.14 1.79
CA GLY A 169 -5.58 -12.45 1.73
C GLY A 169 -6.58 -12.65 2.87
N ASP A 170 -7.43 -13.67 2.74
CA ASP A 170 -8.38 -14.06 3.79
C ASP A 170 -7.69 -14.53 5.08
N ASP A 171 -6.42 -14.95 4.95
CA ASP A 171 -5.51 -15.34 6.03
C ASP A 171 -4.67 -14.16 6.58
N PHE A 172 -5.02 -12.92 6.22
CA PHE A 172 -4.28 -11.70 6.54
C PHE A 172 -2.89 -11.59 5.91
N SER A 173 -2.56 -12.44 4.92
CA SER A 173 -1.33 -12.30 4.14
C SER A 173 -1.32 -10.97 3.38
N LYS A 174 -0.19 -10.26 3.43
CA LYS A 174 -0.02 -8.95 2.75
C LYS A 174 0.60 -9.07 1.35
N THR A 175 0.90 -10.30 0.94
CA THR A 175 1.43 -10.64 -0.37
C THR A 175 0.77 -11.91 -0.87
N THR A 176 0.64 -12.07 -2.18
CA THR A 176 0.15 -13.31 -2.76
C THR A 176 1.15 -14.46 -2.59
N GLU A 177 0.63 -15.69 -2.60
CA GLU A 177 1.46 -16.89 -2.58
C GLU A 177 2.43 -16.94 -3.76
N ILE A 178 1.97 -16.56 -4.96
CA ILE A 178 2.81 -16.58 -6.16
C ILE A 178 3.99 -15.58 -6.06
N TYR A 179 3.82 -14.41 -5.42
CA TYR A 179 4.95 -13.51 -5.15
C TYR A 179 5.99 -14.16 -4.25
N LYS A 180 5.54 -14.81 -3.18
CA LYS A 180 6.41 -15.49 -2.22
C LYS A 180 7.21 -16.61 -2.89
N VAL A 181 6.55 -17.44 -3.72
CA VAL A 181 7.20 -18.51 -4.49
C VAL A 181 8.11 -17.93 -5.59
N ALA A 182 7.72 -16.84 -6.25
CA ALA A 182 8.58 -16.17 -7.24
C ALA A 182 9.86 -15.64 -6.60
N GLN A 183 9.80 -14.99 -5.42
CA GLN A 183 11.01 -14.55 -4.69
C GLN A 183 11.93 -15.72 -4.32
N TYR A 184 11.36 -16.88 -3.96
CA TYR A 184 12.14 -18.10 -3.75
C TYR A 184 12.87 -18.54 -5.03
N ASN A 185 12.17 -18.58 -6.17
CA ASN A 185 12.77 -18.98 -7.44
C ASN A 185 13.77 -17.96 -7.98
N ILE A 186 13.56 -16.66 -7.77
CA ILE A 186 14.55 -15.60 -8.02
C ILE A 186 15.84 -15.89 -7.23
N ALA A 187 15.71 -16.24 -5.95
CA ALA A 187 16.87 -16.62 -5.14
C ALA A 187 17.60 -17.84 -5.69
N CYS A 188 16.86 -18.87 -6.14
CA CYS A 188 17.41 -20.04 -6.81
C CYS A 188 18.17 -19.66 -8.09
N CYS A 189 17.60 -18.81 -8.95
CA CYS A 189 18.26 -18.33 -10.16
C CYS A 189 19.56 -17.59 -9.83
N PHE A 190 19.52 -16.62 -8.91
CA PHE A 190 20.72 -15.89 -8.50
C PHE A 190 21.80 -16.80 -7.91
N SER A 191 21.40 -17.80 -7.10
CA SER A 191 22.33 -18.82 -6.59
C SER A 191 22.97 -19.63 -7.72
N LYS A 192 22.19 -20.11 -8.71
CA LYS A 192 22.71 -20.81 -9.89
C LYS A 192 23.64 -19.95 -10.74
N LEU A 193 23.43 -18.63 -10.76
CA LEU A 193 24.27 -17.64 -11.45
C LEU A 193 25.47 -17.17 -10.63
N GLY A 194 25.68 -17.66 -9.41
CA GLY A 194 26.80 -17.26 -8.56
C GLY A 194 26.67 -15.85 -7.94
N LYS A 195 25.45 -15.29 -7.91
CA LYS A 195 25.14 -13.94 -7.41
C LYS A 195 24.63 -14.01 -5.98
N ALA A 196 25.55 -14.05 -5.02
CA ALA A 196 25.25 -14.31 -3.60
C ALA A 196 24.35 -13.24 -2.96
N ASP A 197 24.72 -11.96 -3.10
CA ASP A 197 24.02 -10.84 -2.44
C ASP A 197 22.58 -10.73 -2.90
N GLU A 198 22.34 -10.86 -4.21
CA GLU A 198 21.02 -10.83 -4.82
C GLU A 198 20.17 -12.04 -4.41
N SER A 199 20.80 -13.22 -4.34
CA SER A 199 20.13 -14.44 -3.85
C SER A 199 19.67 -14.28 -2.39
N LEU A 200 20.53 -13.77 -1.51
CA LEU A 200 20.22 -13.50 -0.10
C LEU A 200 19.12 -12.45 0.05
N LEU A 201 19.15 -11.38 -0.76
CA LEU A 201 18.11 -10.36 -0.76
C LEU A 201 16.75 -10.95 -1.17
N ALA A 202 16.71 -11.80 -2.19
CA ALA A 202 15.50 -12.48 -2.62
C ALA A 202 14.98 -13.47 -1.56
N LEU A 203 15.87 -14.24 -0.90
CA LEU A 203 15.49 -15.09 0.24
C LEU A 203 14.89 -14.27 1.39
N LYS A 204 15.50 -13.13 1.73
CA LYS A 204 14.95 -12.23 2.76
C LYS A 204 13.55 -11.74 2.38
N ARG A 205 13.31 -11.36 1.12
CA ARG A 205 11.97 -10.95 0.63
C ARG A 205 10.97 -12.10 0.71
N CYS A 206 11.37 -13.30 0.31
CA CYS A 206 10.56 -14.52 0.39
C CYS A 206 10.14 -14.83 1.84
N MET A 207 11.09 -14.86 2.78
CA MET A 207 10.80 -15.13 4.19
C MET A 207 9.99 -14.02 4.85
N SER A 208 10.28 -12.75 4.53
CA SER A 208 9.48 -11.61 5.02
C SER A 208 8.05 -11.61 4.48
N ALA A 209 7.80 -12.27 3.35
CA ALA A 209 6.48 -12.48 2.76
C ALA A 209 5.73 -13.68 3.39
N GLY A 210 6.28 -14.30 4.44
CA GLY A 210 5.64 -15.38 5.19
C GLY A 210 6.00 -16.78 4.71
N TRP A 211 7.19 -16.98 4.12
CA TRP A 211 7.67 -18.33 3.81
C TRP A 211 8.08 -19.05 5.08
N ILE A 212 7.51 -20.24 5.30
CA ILE A 212 7.68 -21.00 6.55
C ILE A 212 8.53 -22.26 6.39
N ASP A 213 8.74 -22.75 5.16
CA ASP A 213 9.56 -23.94 4.92
C ASP A 213 11.04 -23.60 4.86
N TYR A 214 11.59 -23.15 6.00
CA TYR A 214 13.01 -22.81 6.12
C TYR A 214 13.92 -24.03 5.96
N ARG A 215 13.39 -25.24 6.18
CA ARG A 215 14.13 -26.48 5.91
C ARG A 215 14.45 -26.57 4.42
N LYS A 216 13.46 -26.33 3.55
CA LYS A 216 13.67 -26.30 2.10
C LYS A 216 14.77 -25.31 1.69
N ILE A 217 14.77 -24.08 2.22
CA ILE A 217 15.83 -23.08 1.94
C ILE A 217 17.23 -23.61 2.29
N ARG A 218 17.37 -24.37 3.38
CA ARG A 218 18.66 -24.94 3.82
C ARG A 218 19.12 -26.16 3.05
N THR A 219 18.21 -26.86 2.37
CA THR A 219 18.52 -28.15 1.73
C THR A 219 18.34 -28.17 0.22
N ASP A 220 17.74 -27.13 -0.38
CA ASP A 220 17.50 -27.09 -1.82
C ASP A 220 18.83 -27.00 -2.59
N PRO A 221 19.16 -27.97 -3.47
CA PRO A 221 20.37 -27.93 -4.31
C PRO A 221 20.45 -26.73 -5.26
N SER A 222 19.32 -26.07 -5.52
CA SER A 222 19.26 -24.82 -6.28
C SER A 222 19.96 -23.66 -5.56
N LEU A 223 19.97 -23.72 -4.23
CA LEU A 223 20.56 -22.73 -3.35
C LEU A 223 21.97 -23.12 -2.87
N GLU A 224 22.57 -24.19 -3.40
CA GLU A 224 23.86 -24.71 -2.92
C GLU A 224 24.98 -23.65 -2.90
N PHE A 225 25.03 -22.76 -3.91
CA PHE A 225 26.03 -21.71 -3.98
C PHE A 225 25.86 -20.69 -2.84
N VAL A 226 24.64 -20.22 -2.62
CA VAL A 226 24.36 -19.22 -1.57
C VAL A 226 24.43 -19.83 -0.17
N GLN A 227 24.05 -21.10 0.01
CA GLN A 227 24.13 -21.83 1.29
C GLN A 227 25.56 -21.92 1.85
N LYS A 228 26.57 -21.83 0.99
CA LYS A 228 28.00 -21.85 1.38
C LYS A 228 28.54 -20.48 1.79
N GLN A 229 27.76 -19.41 1.60
CA GLN A 229 28.19 -18.05 1.95
C GLN A 229 28.00 -17.80 3.44
N PRO A 230 28.95 -17.13 4.12
CA PRO A 230 28.83 -16.80 5.55
C PRO A 230 27.54 -16.06 5.91
N GLU A 231 27.10 -15.13 5.05
CA GLU A 231 25.93 -14.28 5.23
C GLU A 231 24.61 -15.06 5.17
N PHE A 232 24.62 -16.27 4.59
CA PHE A 232 23.45 -17.15 4.60
C PHE A 232 23.09 -17.57 6.02
N THR A 233 24.08 -17.96 6.83
CA THR A 233 23.85 -18.30 8.24
C THR A 233 23.27 -17.11 9.00
N GLU A 234 23.84 -15.92 8.83
CA GLU A 234 23.33 -14.70 9.47
C GLU A 234 21.90 -14.36 9.06
N LEU A 235 21.54 -14.62 7.81
CA LEU A 235 20.18 -14.44 7.33
C LEU A 235 19.24 -15.44 7.98
N MET A 236 19.59 -16.73 7.99
CA MET A 236 18.74 -17.79 8.55
C MET A 236 18.55 -17.63 10.06
N ASP A 237 19.59 -17.24 10.80
CA ASP A 237 19.52 -17.04 12.26
C ASP A 237 18.45 -15.99 12.64
N LYS A 238 18.29 -14.93 11.84
CA LYS A 238 17.26 -13.90 12.05
C LYS A 238 15.82 -14.44 11.93
N PHE A 239 15.62 -15.51 11.19
CA PHE A 239 14.31 -16.15 11.01
C PHE A 239 14.13 -17.41 11.87
N ASP A 240 15.22 -17.98 12.39
CA ASP A 240 15.22 -19.04 13.40
C ASP A 240 15.09 -18.51 14.82
N GLU A 241 15.45 -17.23 15.06
CA GLU A 241 15.25 -16.59 16.35
C GLU A 241 13.81 -16.85 16.82
N PRO A 242 13.61 -17.49 17.98
CA PRO A 242 12.27 -17.76 18.45
C PRO A 242 11.54 -16.43 18.62
N LEU A 243 10.42 -16.26 17.91
CA LEU A 243 9.38 -15.27 18.27
C LEU A 243 8.93 -15.45 19.74
N ILE A 244 9.34 -16.54 20.38
CA ILE A 244 9.39 -16.72 21.82
C ILE A 244 10.58 -15.95 22.39
N ASN A 245 10.37 -14.68 22.70
CA ASN A 245 11.26 -13.92 23.57
C ASN A 245 11.45 -14.70 24.90
N THR A 246 12.57 -15.41 25.00
CA THR A 246 12.87 -16.26 26.16
C THR A 246 13.04 -15.40 27.42
N ASN A 247 13.38 -14.12 27.26
CA ASN A 247 13.36 -13.13 28.35
C ASN A 247 11.93 -12.77 28.77
N ALA A 248 10.97 -12.72 27.84
CA ALA A 248 9.56 -12.52 28.18
C ALA A 248 8.99 -13.72 28.95
N ILE A 249 9.30 -14.96 28.55
CA ILE A 249 8.89 -16.16 29.30
C ILE A 249 9.58 -16.23 30.67
N LYS A 250 10.87 -15.89 30.77
CA LYS A 250 11.58 -15.84 32.06
C LYS A 250 11.04 -14.75 32.98
N ALA A 251 10.73 -13.57 32.45
CA ALA A 251 10.09 -12.49 33.19
C ALA A 251 8.69 -12.89 33.68
N PHE A 252 7.90 -13.59 32.85
CA PHE A 252 6.59 -14.10 33.23
C PHE A 252 6.68 -15.17 34.31
N LYS A 253 7.60 -16.14 34.19
CA LYS A 253 7.85 -17.15 35.23
C LYS A 253 8.38 -16.54 36.54
N SER A 254 9.19 -15.50 36.48
CA SER A 254 9.66 -14.78 37.67
C SER A 254 8.54 -14.02 38.37
N LEU A 255 7.55 -13.50 37.63
CA LEU A 255 6.40 -12.79 38.19
C LEU A 255 5.37 -13.74 38.84
N PHE A 256 5.23 -14.97 38.31
CA PHE A 256 4.20 -15.92 38.75
C PHE A 256 4.75 -17.15 39.52
N GLY A 257 6.07 -17.23 39.71
CA GLY A 257 6.74 -18.34 40.40
C GLY A 257 7.08 -18.09 41.87
N GLN A 258 6.65 -16.97 42.46
CA GLN A 258 6.74 -16.77 43.91
C GLN A 258 5.39 -17.12 44.58
N LYS A 259 5.23 -18.41 44.88
CA LYS A 259 4.49 -18.91 46.05
C LYS A 259 5.23 -20.11 46.63
#